data_AF-A0A6I5NWN6-F1
#
_entry.id   AF-A0A6I5NWN6-F1
#
_cell.length_a   1.000
_cell.length_b   1.000
_cell.length_c   1.000
_cell.angle_alpha   90.00
_cell.angle_beta   90.00
_cell.angle_gamma   90.00
#
_symmetry.space_group_name_H-M   'P 1'
#
loop_
_entity.id
_entity.type
_entity.pdbx_description
1 polymer ?
#
loop_
_entity_poly.entity_id
_entity_poly.type
_entity_poly.pdbx_seq_one_letter_code
_entity_poly.pdbx_strand_id
1 'polypeptide(L)'
;MTEAIISAIITGIAGPIITYYFTTVLPSKVYPKISTASQSNLNGRWNGSGYQQYGPQGETLEHTFSVTFHCGKRKIAGNAIMHVAVDNAKFIMHYKIDGIFFEDRIVSFTYRNTDSKVRQYGSAVLELDTPGQKLRGLIIGYGFLSKSIVEVRVELEKTA
;
A
#
# COMPACT_ATOMS: atom_id res chain seq x y z
N MET A 1 44.98 -22.92 -6.16
CA MET A 1 44.48 -22.69 -4.78
C MET A 1 44.01 -21.25 -4.55
N THR A 2 44.70 -20.25 -5.10
CA THR A 2 44.37 -18.81 -4.96
C THR A 2 43.03 -18.39 -5.59
N GLU A 3 42.66 -18.92 -6.76
CA GLU A 3 41.38 -18.58 -7.40
C GLU A 3 40.13 -19.05 -6.64
N ALA A 4 40.21 -20.22 -5.99
CA ALA A 4 39.12 -20.79 -5.21
C ALA A 4 38.85 -19.99 -3.91
N ILE A 5 39.89 -19.38 -3.34
CA ILE A 5 39.77 -18.54 -2.14
C ILE A 5 39.20 -17.17 -2.51
N ILE A 6 39.61 -16.60 -3.64
CA ILE A 6 39.08 -15.32 -4.15
C ILE A 6 37.60 -15.47 -4.53
N SER A 7 37.22 -16.56 -5.21
CA SER A 7 35.82 -16.82 -5.57
C SER A 7 34.93 -17.02 -4.33
N ALA A 8 35.42 -17.71 -3.29
CA ALA A 8 34.70 -17.93 -2.04
C ALA A 8 34.51 -16.64 -1.20
N ILE A 9 35.45 -15.70 -1.23
CA ILE A 9 35.31 -14.40 -0.53
C ILE A 9 34.29 -13.51 -1.24
N ILE A 10 34.30 -13.50 -2.58
CA ILE A 10 33.33 -12.73 -3.38
C ILE A 10 31.90 -13.28 -3.20
N THR A 11 31.72 -14.61 -3.14
CA THR A 11 30.40 -15.21 -2.92
C THR A 11 29.94 -15.19 -1.46
N GLY A 12 30.86 -15.38 -0.50
CA GLY A 12 30.52 -15.51 0.92
C GLY A 12 30.26 -14.19 1.65
N ILE A 13 30.89 -13.08 1.23
CA ILE A 13 30.81 -11.79 1.94
C ILE A 13 30.33 -10.65 1.04
N ALA A 14 30.89 -10.53 -0.18
CA ALA A 14 30.51 -9.44 -1.07
C ALA A 14 29.08 -9.59 -1.60
N GLY A 15 28.64 -10.81 -1.88
CA GLY A 15 27.26 -11.12 -2.30
C GLY A 15 26.19 -10.55 -1.34
N PRO A 16 26.17 -10.96 -0.06
CA PRO A 16 25.20 -10.44 0.92
C PRO A 16 25.25 -8.92 1.11
N ILE A 17 26.44 -8.29 1.05
CA ILE A 17 26.59 -6.83 1.17
C ILE A 17 26.01 -6.12 -0.06
N ILE A 18 26.29 -6.62 -1.25
CA ILE A 18 25.73 -6.11 -2.50
C ILE A 18 24.21 -6.29 -2.49
N THR A 19 23.72 -7.49 -2.17
CA THR A 19 22.28 -7.75 -2.02
C THR A 19 21.65 -6.78 -1.04
N TYR A 20 22.22 -6.61 0.17
CA TYR A 20 21.75 -5.64 1.15
C TYR A 20 21.73 -4.21 0.60
N TYR A 21 22.77 -3.79 -0.12
CA TYR A 21 22.83 -2.47 -0.74
C TYR A 21 21.73 -2.29 -1.80
N PHE A 22 21.50 -3.29 -2.65
CA PHE A 22 20.47 -3.27 -3.69
C PHE A 22 19.04 -3.40 -3.15
N THR A 23 18.81 -4.20 -2.11
CA THR A 23 17.46 -4.42 -1.55
C THR A 23 17.08 -3.37 -0.51
N THR A 24 18.05 -2.76 0.16
CA THR A 24 17.79 -1.89 1.32
C THR A 24 18.20 -0.44 1.06
N VAL A 25 19.37 -0.18 0.46
CA VAL A 25 19.91 1.19 0.28
C VAL A 25 19.41 1.84 -1.01
N LEU A 26 19.47 1.15 -2.14
CA LEU A 26 19.06 1.69 -3.44
C LEU A 26 17.58 2.15 -3.47
N PRO A 27 16.60 1.36 -2.99
CA PRO A 27 15.20 1.77 -2.97
C PRO A 27 14.97 3.00 -2.10
N SER A 28 15.82 3.23 -1.10
CA SER A 28 15.75 4.43 -0.24
C SER A 28 16.30 5.70 -0.90
N LYS A 29 17.14 5.59 -1.94
CA LYS A 29 17.70 6.75 -2.67
C LYS A 29 16.92 7.11 -3.93
N VAL A 30 16.18 6.16 -4.52
CA VAL A 30 15.47 6.35 -5.79
C VAL A 30 14.24 7.26 -5.65
N TYR A 31 13.53 7.21 -4.52
CA TYR A 31 12.33 8.05 -4.34
C TYR A 31 12.69 9.44 -3.80
N PRO A 32 12.09 10.52 -4.32
CA PRO A 32 12.31 11.86 -3.81
C PRO A 32 11.94 11.96 -2.32
N LYS A 33 12.52 12.94 -1.63
CA LYS A 33 12.11 13.24 -0.25
C LYS A 33 10.69 13.78 -0.29
N ILE A 34 9.85 13.30 0.62
CA ILE A 34 8.50 13.81 0.82
C ILE A 34 8.61 15.15 1.54
N SER A 35 7.92 16.17 1.06
CA SER A 35 7.92 17.49 1.72
C SER A 35 7.35 17.37 3.15
N THR A 36 7.77 18.26 4.06
CA THR A 36 7.24 18.28 5.43
C THR A 36 5.73 18.54 5.45
N ALA A 37 5.24 19.36 4.52
CA ALA A 37 3.82 19.63 4.34
C ALA A 37 3.05 18.36 3.96
N SER A 38 3.49 17.64 2.92
CA SER A 38 2.84 16.39 2.50
C SER A 38 2.93 15.30 3.57
N GLN A 39 4.04 15.22 4.33
CA GLN A 39 4.14 14.35 5.50
C GLN A 39 3.07 14.68 6.55
N SER A 40 2.94 15.95 6.92
CA SER A 40 1.94 16.40 7.90
C SER A 40 0.51 16.16 7.42
N ASN A 41 0.24 16.44 6.14
CA ASN A 41 -1.09 16.29 5.56
C ASN A 41 -1.51 14.83 5.52
N LEU A 42 -0.63 13.90 5.12
CA LEU A 42 -0.98 12.49 5.02
C LEU A 42 -0.99 11.75 6.36
N ASN A 43 -0.07 12.09 7.28
CA ASN A 43 0.02 11.46 8.60
C ASN A 43 -1.32 11.53 9.35
N GLY A 44 -1.74 10.42 9.96
CA GLY A 44 -2.93 10.38 10.79
C GLY A 44 -3.93 9.31 10.38
N ARG A 45 -5.18 9.49 10.82
CA ARG A 45 -6.29 8.56 10.60
C ARG A 45 -7.22 9.06 9.52
N TRP A 46 -7.67 8.13 8.70
CA TRP A 46 -8.50 8.38 7.53
C TRP A 46 -9.64 7.38 7.51
N ASN A 47 -10.85 7.85 7.20
CA ASN A 47 -12.02 7.01 7.04
C ASN A 47 -12.74 7.33 5.75
N GLY A 48 -13.41 6.37 5.17
CA GLY A 48 -14.24 6.63 4.00
C GLY A 48 -14.80 5.37 3.39
N SER A 49 -15.20 5.47 2.13
CA SER A 49 -15.80 4.35 1.42
C SER A 49 -15.11 4.09 0.09
N GLY A 50 -15.34 2.90 -0.42
CA GLY A 50 -15.00 2.57 -1.79
C GLY A 50 -16.12 1.83 -2.48
N TYR A 51 -16.13 1.99 -3.78
CA TYR A 51 -17.14 1.48 -4.68
C TYR A 51 -16.51 0.54 -5.69
N GLN A 52 -16.96 -0.71 -5.68
CA GLN A 52 -16.58 -1.72 -6.65
C GLN A 52 -17.77 -1.97 -7.57
N GLN A 53 -17.59 -1.71 -8.87
CA GLN A 53 -18.67 -1.83 -9.85
C GLN A 53 -19.15 -3.28 -10.04
N TYR A 54 -18.26 -4.26 -9.89
CA TYR A 54 -18.55 -5.67 -10.12
C TYR A 54 -18.04 -6.55 -8.98
N GLY A 55 -18.95 -7.02 -8.14
CA GLY A 55 -18.76 -7.96 -7.04
C GLY A 55 -18.69 -9.41 -7.50
N PRO A 56 -18.55 -10.36 -6.56
CA PRO A 56 -18.46 -11.79 -6.85
C PRO A 56 -19.62 -12.35 -7.70
N GLN A 57 -20.82 -11.76 -7.60
CA GLN A 57 -22.02 -12.18 -8.33
C GLN A 57 -22.44 -11.14 -9.39
N GLY A 58 -21.56 -10.17 -9.71
CA GLY A 58 -21.82 -9.09 -10.67
C GLY A 58 -22.57 -7.88 -10.10
N GLU A 59 -22.88 -7.89 -8.80
CA GLU A 59 -23.49 -6.82 -8.05
C GLU A 59 -22.49 -5.72 -7.69
N THR A 60 -22.97 -4.50 -7.50
CA THR A 60 -22.12 -3.44 -6.95
C THR A 60 -21.83 -3.70 -5.47
N LEU A 61 -20.57 -3.53 -5.05
CA LEU A 61 -20.17 -3.62 -3.65
C LEU A 61 -19.68 -2.28 -3.10
N GLU A 62 -20.17 -1.93 -1.92
CA GLU A 62 -19.66 -0.83 -1.11
C GLU A 62 -18.77 -1.37 0.01
N HIS A 63 -17.64 -0.71 0.19
CA HIS A 63 -16.64 -1.02 1.21
C HIS A 63 -16.51 0.20 2.11
N THR A 64 -16.35 -0.01 3.41
CA THR A 64 -15.91 1.06 4.31
C THR A 64 -14.48 0.81 4.76
N PHE A 65 -13.70 1.87 4.82
CA PHE A 65 -12.27 1.83 5.14
C PHE A 65 -11.97 2.68 6.37
N SER A 66 -11.08 2.16 7.21
CA SER A 66 -10.39 2.90 8.26
C SER A 66 -8.90 2.66 8.11
N VAL A 67 -8.15 3.73 7.90
CA VAL A 67 -6.72 3.69 7.56
C VAL A 67 -5.93 4.57 8.51
N THR A 68 -4.74 4.11 8.91
CA THR A 68 -3.77 4.95 9.61
C THR A 68 -2.47 4.98 8.81
N PHE A 69 -2.04 6.18 8.42
CA PHE A 69 -0.79 6.40 7.71
C PHE A 69 0.28 6.98 8.61
N HIS A 70 1.50 6.49 8.41
CA HIS A 70 2.75 6.99 8.97
C HIS A 70 3.69 7.32 7.80
N CYS A 71 3.77 8.60 7.49
CA CYS A 71 4.59 9.19 6.45
C CYS A 71 5.96 9.54 7.02
N GLY A 72 7.00 8.80 6.61
CA GLY A 72 8.38 9.13 6.87
C GLY A 72 8.96 10.05 5.80
N LYS A 73 10.29 10.22 5.79
CA LYS A 73 10.96 11.13 4.86
C LYS A 73 10.87 10.74 3.38
N ARG A 74 10.63 9.46 3.07
CA ARG A 74 10.67 8.91 1.69
C ARG A 74 9.68 7.78 1.42
N LYS A 75 9.01 7.29 2.47
CA LYS A 75 8.09 6.16 2.40
C LYS A 75 6.91 6.42 3.30
N ILE A 76 5.79 5.84 2.92
CA ILE A 76 4.56 5.81 3.69
C ILE A 76 4.37 4.37 4.14
N ALA A 77 4.11 4.17 5.42
CA ALA A 77 3.66 2.90 5.97
C ALA A 77 2.25 3.10 6.52
N GLY A 78 1.41 2.08 6.47
CA GLY A 78 0.08 2.17 7.03
C GLY A 78 -0.54 0.84 7.36
N ASN A 79 -1.66 0.91 8.07
CA ASN A 79 -2.56 -0.22 8.30
C ASN A 79 -3.96 0.21 7.91
N ALA A 80 -4.70 -0.69 7.28
CA ALA A 80 -6.09 -0.47 6.92
C ALA A 80 -6.98 -1.60 7.43
N ILE A 81 -8.22 -1.23 7.78
CA ILE A 81 -9.32 -2.12 8.08
C ILE A 81 -10.39 -1.84 7.03
N MET A 82 -10.90 -2.88 6.42
CA MET A 82 -12.00 -2.80 5.47
C MET A 82 -13.16 -3.66 5.93
N HIS A 83 -14.34 -3.08 5.90
CA HIS A 83 -15.59 -3.80 6.12
C HIS A 83 -16.35 -3.90 4.82
N VAL A 84 -16.88 -5.09 4.54
CA VAL A 84 -17.74 -5.34 3.38
C VAL A 84 -18.83 -6.34 3.78
N ALA A 85 -20.02 -6.16 3.22
CA ALA A 85 -21.13 -7.08 3.38
C ALA A 85 -21.44 -7.74 2.03
N VAL A 86 -21.49 -9.08 2.01
CA VAL A 86 -21.87 -9.89 0.84
C VAL A 86 -22.80 -10.98 1.33
N ASP A 87 -23.95 -11.18 0.69
CA ASP A 87 -24.95 -12.21 1.05
C ASP A 87 -25.36 -12.22 2.53
N ASN A 88 -25.56 -11.04 3.13
CA ASN A 88 -25.84 -10.84 4.57
C ASN A 88 -24.70 -11.24 5.52
N ALA A 89 -23.56 -11.71 5.02
CA ALA A 89 -22.37 -11.95 5.81
C ALA A 89 -21.49 -10.69 5.85
N LYS A 90 -20.98 -10.35 7.03
CA LYS A 90 -20.04 -9.23 7.23
C LYS A 90 -18.62 -9.77 7.28
N PHE A 91 -17.75 -9.20 6.45
CA PHE A 91 -16.33 -9.53 6.41
C PHE A 91 -15.52 -8.33 6.90
N ILE A 92 -14.47 -8.61 7.67
CA ILE A 92 -13.50 -7.63 8.14
C ILE A 92 -12.13 -8.09 7.66
N MET A 93 -11.42 -7.22 6.96
CA MET A 93 -10.09 -7.51 6.43
C MET A 93 -9.09 -6.46 6.89
N HIS A 94 -7.90 -6.95 7.25
CA HIS A 94 -6.82 -6.14 7.79
C HIS A 94 -5.65 -6.15 6.82
N TYR A 95 -5.17 -4.97 6.45
CA TYR A 95 -4.08 -4.81 5.49
C TYR A 95 -2.89 -4.08 6.09
N LYS A 96 -1.70 -4.48 5.62
CA LYS A 96 -0.51 -3.64 5.67
C LYS A 96 -0.40 -2.87 4.37
N ILE A 97 -0.04 -1.59 4.49
CA ILE A 97 0.15 -0.66 3.39
C ILE A 97 1.60 -0.17 3.38
N ASP A 98 2.20 -0.20 2.20
CA ASP A 98 3.51 0.39 1.92
C ASP A 98 3.35 1.30 0.69
N GLY A 99 3.86 2.53 0.75
CA GLY A 99 3.67 3.49 -0.32
C GLY A 99 4.72 4.58 -0.42
N ILE A 100 4.52 5.44 -1.40
CA ILE A 100 5.37 6.58 -1.76
C ILE A 100 4.52 7.74 -2.28
N PHE A 101 5.07 8.94 -2.21
CA PHE A 101 4.53 10.10 -2.94
C PHE A 101 5.16 10.14 -4.34
N PHE A 102 4.31 10.24 -5.35
CA PHE A 102 4.64 10.71 -6.67
C PHE A 102 4.23 12.18 -6.73
N GLU A 103 5.19 13.10 -6.70
CA GLU A 103 4.89 14.54 -6.55
C GLU A 103 4.17 14.85 -5.22
N ASP A 104 3.89 16.11 -4.88
CA ASP A 104 3.42 16.46 -3.52
C ASP A 104 1.98 15.99 -3.19
N ARG A 105 1.25 15.44 -4.17
CA ARG A 105 -0.20 15.14 -4.06
C ARG A 105 -0.59 13.73 -4.48
N ILE A 106 0.14 13.08 -5.38
CA ILE A 106 -0.22 11.73 -5.81
C ILE A 106 0.50 10.75 -4.89
N VAL A 107 -0.24 9.83 -4.31
CA VAL A 107 0.30 8.76 -3.47
C VAL A 107 0.03 7.43 -4.14
N SER A 108 1.06 6.59 -4.17
CA SER A 108 0.90 5.21 -4.59
C SER A 108 1.14 4.29 -3.41
N PHE A 109 0.23 3.35 -3.25
CA PHE A 109 0.26 2.34 -2.22
C PHE A 109 0.30 0.97 -2.85
N THR A 110 0.96 0.06 -2.16
CA THR A 110 0.73 -1.38 -2.27
C THR A 110 0.10 -1.84 -0.97
N TYR A 111 -0.81 -2.80 -1.05
CA TYR A 111 -1.44 -3.37 0.13
C TYR A 111 -1.46 -4.90 0.05
N ARG A 112 -1.46 -5.53 1.21
CA ARG A 112 -1.59 -6.97 1.37
C ARG A 112 -2.34 -7.31 2.63
N ASN A 113 -3.12 -8.39 2.60
CA ASN A 113 -3.77 -8.92 3.78
C ASN A 113 -2.71 -9.33 4.82
N THR A 114 -3.00 -9.05 6.09
CA THR A 114 -2.16 -9.45 7.21
C THR A 114 -2.28 -10.94 7.52
N ASP A 115 -3.43 -11.56 7.22
CA ASP A 115 -3.59 -13.00 7.24
C ASP A 115 -3.04 -13.61 5.94
N SER A 116 -1.92 -14.31 6.08
CA SER A 116 -1.26 -15.05 4.98
C SER A 116 -2.12 -16.11 4.30
N LYS A 117 -3.20 -16.57 4.94
CA LYS A 117 -4.13 -17.56 4.37
C LYS A 117 -5.15 -16.93 3.42
N VAL A 118 -5.33 -15.61 3.49
CA VAL A 118 -6.27 -14.87 2.66
C VAL A 118 -5.51 -14.19 1.52
N ARG A 119 -5.67 -14.72 0.31
CA ARG A 119 -5.06 -14.13 -0.88
C ARG A 119 -5.82 -12.85 -1.26
N GLN A 120 -5.33 -11.72 -0.75
CA GLN A 120 -5.84 -10.40 -1.10
C GLN A 120 -4.73 -9.36 -1.03
N TYR A 121 -4.44 -8.72 -2.16
CA TYR A 121 -3.36 -7.76 -2.32
C TYR A 121 -3.60 -6.93 -3.58
N GLY A 122 -2.90 -5.80 -3.68
CA GLY A 122 -2.98 -4.95 -4.86
C GLY A 122 -2.23 -3.65 -4.69
N SER A 123 -2.61 -2.69 -5.51
CA SER A 123 -2.05 -1.34 -5.51
C SER A 123 -3.16 -0.31 -5.51
N ALA A 124 -2.86 0.88 -5.01
CA ALA A 124 -3.73 2.04 -5.11
C ALA A 124 -2.94 3.24 -5.60
N VAL A 125 -3.61 4.12 -6.34
CA VAL A 125 -3.12 5.44 -6.69
C VAL A 125 -4.20 6.43 -6.28
N LEU A 126 -3.89 7.27 -5.29
CA LEU A 126 -4.81 8.26 -4.74
C LEU A 126 -4.20 9.66 -4.89
N GLU A 127 -5.04 10.66 -5.05
CA GLU A 127 -4.69 12.06 -5.04
C GLU A 127 -5.14 12.68 -3.72
N LEU A 128 -4.21 13.35 -3.05
CA LEU A 128 -4.46 14.19 -1.89
C LEU A 128 -4.93 15.56 -2.36
N ASP A 129 -6.06 16.00 -1.85
CA ASP A 129 -6.59 17.32 -2.17
C ASP A 129 -5.67 18.45 -1.64
N THR A 130 -5.86 19.66 -2.16
CA THR A 130 -5.02 20.82 -1.79
C THR A 130 -5.03 21.09 -0.26
N PRO A 131 -6.17 21.03 0.44
CA PRO A 131 -6.22 21.16 1.90
C PRO A 131 -5.58 20.00 2.70
N GLY A 132 -5.28 18.87 2.06
CA GLY A 132 -4.74 17.69 2.74
C GLY A 132 -5.75 16.97 3.63
N GLN A 133 -7.05 17.06 3.30
CA GLN A 133 -8.16 16.53 4.07
C GLN A 133 -8.86 15.37 3.37
N LYS A 134 -8.69 15.21 2.05
CA LYS A 134 -9.32 14.15 1.26
C LYS A 134 -8.32 13.42 0.39
N LEU A 135 -8.48 12.10 0.31
CA LEU A 135 -7.77 11.22 -0.63
C LEU A 135 -8.79 10.58 -1.56
N ARG A 136 -8.57 10.67 -2.87
CA ARG A 136 -9.46 10.07 -3.87
C ARG A 136 -8.67 9.32 -4.93
N GLY A 137 -9.18 8.20 -5.39
CA GLY A 137 -8.56 7.53 -6.52
C GLY A 137 -9.02 6.09 -6.71
N LEU A 138 -8.09 5.27 -7.16
CA LEU A 138 -8.37 3.92 -7.61
C LEU A 138 -7.51 2.89 -6.89
N ILE A 139 -8.13 1.78 -6.54
CA ILE A 139 -7.49 0.57 -6.06
C ILE A 139 -7.70 -0.52 -7.11
N ILE A 140 -6.63 -1.22 -7.48
CA ILE A 140 -6.68 -2.40 -8.34
C ILE A 140 -5.94 -3.52 -7.63
N GLY A 141 -6.57 -4.69 -7.51
CA GLY A 141 -5.97 -5.81 -6.83
C GLY A 141 -6.74 -7.10 -6.97
N TYR A 142 -6.18 -8.17 -6.42
CA TYR A 142 -6.87 -9.45 -6.34
C TYR A 142 -7.79 -9.47 -5.11
N GLY A 143 -9.09 -9.66 -5.32
CA GLY A 143 -10.09 -9.74 -4.26
C GLY A 143 -10.33 -11.18 -3.81
N PHE A 144 -10.28 -11.44 -2.50
CA PHE A 144 -10.50 -12.79 -1.96
C PHE A 144 -11.92 -13.30 -2.23
N LEU A 145 -12.93 -12.45 -2.04
CA LEU A 145 -14.35 -12.79 -2.23
C LEU A 145 -14.67 -13.05 -3.71
N SER A 146 -14.19 -12.17 -4.61
CA SER A 146 -14.43 -12.28 -6.05
C SER A 146 -13.53 -13.30 -6.75
N LYS A 147 -12.43 -13.72 -6.11
CA LYS A 147 -11.39 -14.59 -6.68
C LYS A 147 -10.83 -14.10 -8.03
N SER A 148 -10.86 -12.79 -8.25
CA SER A 148 -10.50 -12.13 -9.50
C SER A 148 -9.80 -10.80 -9.23
N ILE A 149 -9.30 -10.16 -10.29
CA ILE A 149 -8.87 -8.77 -10.22
C ILE A 149 -10.10 -7.89 -10.13
N VAL A 150 -10.11 -7.00 -9.14
CA VAL A 150 -11.17 -6.04 -8.88
C VAL A 150 -10.63 -4.62 -8.94
N GLU A 151 -11.50 -3.70 -9.33
CA GLU A 151 -11.27 -2.27 -9.32
C GLU A 151 -12.21 -1.64 -8.29
N VAL A 152 -11.66 -0.77 -7.43
CA VAL A 152 -12.43 -0.06 -6.40
C VAL A 152 -12.07 1.41 -6.45
N ARG A 153 -13.05 2.28 -6.68
CA ARG A 153 -12.89 3.73 -6.51
C ARG A 153 -13.01 4.07 -5.04
N VAL A 154 -12.05 4.80 -4.49
CA VAL A 154 -12.00 5.11 -3.05
C VAL A 154 -12.01 6.61 -2.82
N GLU A 155 -12.75 7.03 -1.79
CA GLU A 155 -12.69 8.36 -1.19
C GLU A 155 -12.49 8.21 0.32
N LEU A 156 -11.45 8.84 0.85
CA LEU A 156 -11.14 8.89 2.27
C LEU A 156 -11.08 10.34 2.74
N GLU A 157 -11.49 10.57 3.98
CA GLU A 157 -11.41 11.85 4.67
C GLU A 157 -10.58 11.69 5.94
N LYS A 158 -9.79 12.72 6.25
CA LYS A 158 -8.96 12.74 7.44
C LYS A 158 -9.83 12.98 8.68
N THR A 159 -9.60 12.20 9.73
CA THR A 159 -10.39 12.27 10.97
C THR A 159 -9.56 12.60 12.22
N ALA A 160 -8.24 12.39 12.16
CA ALA A 160 -7.31 12.72 13.24
C ALA A 160 -5.88 12.88 12.69
#